data_AF-A0A923U1D4-F1
#
_entry.id   AF-A0A923U1D4-F1
#
_cell.length_a   1.000
_cell.length_b   1.000
_cell.length_c   1.000
_cell.angle_alpha   90.00
_cell.angle_beta   90.00
_cell.angle_gamma   90.00
#
_symmetry.space_group_name_H-M   'P 1'
#
loop_
_entity.id
_entity.type
_entity.pdbx_description
1 polymer ?
#
loop_
_entity_poly.entity_id
_entity_poly.type
_entity_poly.pdbx_seq_one_letter_code
_entity_poly.pdbx_strand_id
1 'polypeptide(L)'
;MRNPYLQILFFSVVVFAATYLYQTIYNNLPFITWFALAYYFLLTATVHAITFPAFKNNSKAFISIFMGSQGLRMFFSIALLIVYLIFTPIISIQFVVYFLFLYLLFAAFEIYLLLSNLRTDFKKGSIHQ
;
A
#
# COMPACT_ATOMS: atom_id res chain seq x y z
N MET A 1 12.74 15.62 -10.12
CA MET A 1 11.74 14.53 -10.15
C MET A 1 12.17 13.49 -9.12
N ARG A 2 11.46 13.36 -7.99
CA ARG A 2 11.82 12.40 -6.93
C ARG A 2 11.32 11.01 -7.38
N ASN A 3 12.22 10.03 -7.49
CA ASN A 3 11.90 8.71 -8.04
C ASN A 3 10.82 8.02 -7.17
N PRO A 4 9.62 7.72 -7.69
CA PRO A 4 8.50 7.25 -6.87
C PRO A 4 8.76 5.88 -6.24
N TYR A 5 9.56 5.03 -6.88
CA TYR A 5 10.03 3.76 -6.31
C TYR A 5 10.82 3.95 -5.01
N LEU A 6 11.63 5.02 -4.93
CA LEU A 6 12.42 5.33 -3.74
C LEU A 6 11.51 5.74 -2.56
N GLN A 7 10.42 6.45 -2.85
CA GLN A 7 9.45 6.87 -1.82
C GLN A 7 8.71 5.67 -1.23
N ILE A 8 8.30 4.71 -2.08
CA ILE A 8 7.65 3.48 -1.63
C ILE A 8 8.62 2.64 -0.79
N LEU A 9 9.87 2.50 -1.25
CA LEU A 9 10.89 1.76 -0.52
C LEU A 9 11.17 2.41 0.85
N PHE A 10 11.38 3.74 0.88
CA PHE A 10 11.58 4.47 2.13
C PHE A 10 10.41 4.30 3.09
N PHE A 11 9.18 4.50 2.61
CA PHE A 11 7.97 4.30 3.43
C PHE A 11 7.88 2.88 3.99
N SER A 12 8.19 1.88 3.17
CA SER A 12 8.14 0.47 3.59
C SER A 12 9.21 0.15 4.63
N VAL A 13 10.41 0.72 4.51
CA VAL A 13 11.47 0.62 5.52
C VAL A 13 11.05 1.30 6.83
N VAL A 14 10.40 2.46 6.76
CA VAL A 14 9.87 3.16 7.96
C VAL A 14 8.81 2.31 8.66
N VAL A 15 7.88 1.73 7.91
CA VAL A 15 6.85 0.84 8.47
C VAL A 15 7.49 -0.41 9.07
N PHE A 16 8.46 -1.02 8.39
CA PHE A 16 9.21 -2.17 8.91
C PHE A 16 9.93 -1.85 10.22
N ALA A 17 10.63 -0.72 10.29
CA ALA A 17 11.32 -0.28 11.51
C ALA A 17 10.33 -0.01 12.65
N ALA A 18 9.19 0.62 12.37
CA ALA A 18 8.15 0.86 13.37
C ALA A 18 7.57 -0.46 13.91
N THR A 19 7.29 -1.43 13.04
CA THR A 19 6.81 -2.76 13.46
C THR A 19 7.85 -3.51 14.26
N TYR A 20 9.13 -3.45 13.87
CA TYR A 20 10.22 -4.06 14.62
C TYR A 20 10.35 -3.48 16.03
N LEU A 21 10.31 -2.15 16.17
CA LEU A 21 10.34 -1.46 17.47
C LEU A 21 9.11 -1.81 18.33
N TYR A 22 7.93 -1.89 17.73
CA TYR A 22 6.73 -2.31 18.47
C TYR A 22 6.88 -3.74 18.99
N GLN A 23 7.43 -4.64 18.17
CA GLN A 23 7.65 -6.03 18.57
C GLN A 23 8.68 -6.16 19.70
N THR A 24 9.76 -5.38 19.70
CA THR A 24 10.77 -5.44 20.77
C THR A 24 10.25 -4.92 22.11
N ILE A 25 9.31 -3.96 22.10
CA ILE A 25 8.73 -3.39 23.32
C ILE A 25 7.62 -4.27 23.89
N TYR A 26 6.68 -4.71 23.04
CA TYR A 26 5.44 -5.35 23.51
C TYR A 26 5.40 -6.87 23.30
N ASN A 27 6.27 -7.42 22.44
CA ASN A 27 6.37 -8.86 22.09
C ASN A 27 5.02 -9.59 21.88
N ASN A 28 4.04 -8.87 21.32
CA ASN A 28 2.65 -9.35 21.23
C ASN A 28 2.18 -9.59 19.79
N LEU A 29 3.01 -9.32 18.77
CA LEU A 29 2.63 -9.63 17.39
C LEU A 29 3.02 -11.06 17.03
N PRO A 30 2.10 -11.84 16.44
CA PRO A 30 2.42 -13.17 15.95
C PRO A 30 3.33 -13.13 14.72
N PHE A 31 4.07 -14.21 14.48
CA PHE A 31 5.01 -14.31 13.35
C PHE A 31 4.38 -14.05 11.97
N ILE A 32 3.09 -14.37 11.81
CA ILE A 32 2.31 -14.12 10.59
C ILE A 32 2.26 -12.63 10.18
N THR A 33 2.53 -11.72 11.13
CA THR A 33 2.58 -10.27 10.91
C THR A 33 3.63 -9.84 9.88
N TRP A 34 4.76 -10.53 9.81
CA TRP A 34 5.81 -10.25 8.83
C TRP A 34 5.36 -10.58 7.41
N PHE A 35 4.56 -11.64 7.23
CA PHE A 35 3.96 -11.97 5.94
C PHE A 35 2.95 -10.92 5.48
N ALA A 36 2.17 -10.34 6.40
CA ALA A 36 1.27 -9.24 6.07
C ALA A 36 2.02 -8.01 5.57
N LEU A 37 3.16 -7.69 6.18
CA LEU A 37 4.02 -6.58 5.76
C LEU A 37 4.59 -6.82 4.35
N ALA A 38 5.11 -8.02 4.10
CA ALA A 38 5.60 -8.42 2.77
C ALA A 38 4.47 -8.39 1.72
N TYR A 39 3.27 -8.85 2.08
CA TYR A 39 2.09 -8.80 1.21
C TYR A 39 1.76 -7.37 0.79
N TYR A 40 1.62 -6.43 1.74
CA TYR A 40 1.29 -5.04 1.41
C TYR A 40 2.40 -4.32 0.64
N PHE A 41 3.66 -4.65 0.91
CA PHE A 41 4.78 -4.16 0.12
C PHE A 41 4.70 -4.62 -1.34
N LEU A 42 4.55 -5.93 -1.58
CA LEU A 42 4.46 -6.50 -2.92
C LEU A 42 3.23 -6.00 -3.69
N LEU A 43 2.10 -5.86 -2.99
CA LEU A 43 0.88 -5.38 -3.60
C LEU A 43 1.03 -3.92 -4.02
N THR A 44 1.59 -3.07 -3.16
CA THR A 44 1.86 -1.66 -3.49
C THR A 44 2.87 -1.53 -4.63
N ALA A 45 3.93 -2.35 -4.65
CA ALA A 45 4.88 -2.38 -5.75
C ALA A 45 4.22 -2.79 -7.07
N THR A 46 3.36 -3.82 -7.05
CA THR A 46 2.60 -4.28 -8.22
C THR A 46 1.66 -3.21 -8.75
N VAL A 47 0.88 -2.57 -7.87
CA VAL A 47 -0.03 -1.48 -8.28
C VAL A 47 0.76 -0.34 -8.91
N HIS A 48 1.89 0.04 -8.32
CA HIS A 48 2.73 1.09 -8.88
C HIS A 48 3.32 0.71 -10.24
N ALA A 49 3.79 -0.53 -10.40
CA ALA A 49 4.33 -1.03 -11.68
C ALA A 49 3.29 -1.02 -12.81
N ILE A 50 2.01 -1.26 -12.51
CA ILE A 50 0.91 -1.21 -13.49
C ILE A 50 0.49 0.24 -13.77
N THR A 51 0.51 1.08 -12.74
CA THR A 51 -0.02 2.45 -12.78
C THR A 51 0.97 3.45 -13.40
N PHE A 52 2.29 3.24 -13.23
CA PHE A 52 3.33 4.12 -13.76
C PHE A 52 3.37 4.20 -15.31
N PRO A 53 3.27 3.08 -16.08
CA PRO A 53 3.16 3.13 -17.53
C PRO A 53 1.89 3.83 -18.02
N ALA A 54 0.76 3.62 -17.32
CA ALA A 54 -0.52 4.23 -17.67
C ALA A 54 -0.51 5.76 -17.57
N PHE A 55 0.31 6.30 -16.66
CA PHE A 55 0.48 7.75 -16.47
C PHE A 55 1.04 8.44 -17.72
N LYS A 56 1.90 7.76 -18.49
CA LYS A 56 2.58 8.34 -19.66
C LYS A 56 1.68 8.49 -20.88
N ASN A 57 0.62 7.68 -20.99
CA ASN A 57 -0.23 7.61 -22.19
C ASN A 57 -1.54 8.39 -22.06
N ASN A 58 -2.25 8.32 -20.93
CA ASN A 58 -3.56 8.96 -20.79
C ASN A 58 -4.02 9.10 -19.32
N SER A 59 -4.22 10.33 -18.85
CA SER A 59 -4.64 10.62 -17.46
C SER A 59 -5.98 9.98 -17.08
N LYS A 60 -6.91 9.75 -18.02
CA LYS A 60 -8.19 9.07 -17.72
C LYS A 60 -8.00 7.57 -17.51
N ALA A 61 -7.20 6.92 -18.35
CA ALA A 61 -6.90 5.49 -18.23
C ALA A 61 -6.14 5.21 -16.93
N PHE A 62 -5.22 6.09 -16.56
CA PHE A 62 -4.50 6.03 -15.30
C PHE A 62 -5.41 6.02 -14.07
N ILE A 63 -6.36 6.96 -13.97
CA ILE A 63 -7.30 7.03 -12.84
C ILE A 63 -8.14 5.75 -12.77
N SER A 64 -8.65 5.26 -13.90
CA SER A 64 -9.46 4.05 -13.95
C SER A 64 -8.68 2.80 -13.51
N ILE A 65 -7.45 2.62 -14.02
CA ILE A 65 -6.57 1.51 -13.64
C ILE A 65 -6.22 1.59 -12.14
N PHE A 66 -5.89 2.79 -11.66
CA PHE A 66 -5.59 2.99 -10.25
C PHE A 66 -6.79 2.64 -9.35
N MET A 67 -7.98 3.18 -9.62
CA MET A 67 -9.16 2.86 -8.81
C MET A 67 -9.54 1.38 -8.87
N GLY A 68 -9.42 0.75 -10.04
CA GLY A 68 -9.61 -0.70 -10.19
C GLY A 68 -8.61 -1.50 -9.35
N SER A 69 -7.34 -1.09 -9.34
CA SER A 69 -6.30 -1.74 -8.54
C SER A 69 -6.54 -1.61 -7.03
N GLN A 70 -7.09 -0.48 -6.56
CA GLN A 70 -7.49 -0.31 -5.15
C GLN A 70 -8.68 -1.19 -4.79
N GLY A 71 -9.65 -1.35 -5.70
CA GLY A 71 -10.74 -2.30 -5.53
C GLY A 71 -10.23 -3.73 -5.40
N LEU A 72 -9.37 -4.18 -6.32
CA LEU A 72 -8.76 -5.51 -6.26
C LEU A 72 -7.95 -5.72 -4.98
N ARG A 73 -7.18 -4.72 -4.53
CA ARG A 73 -6.46 -4.75 -3.25
C ARG A 73 -7.39 -5.06 -2.08
N MET A 74 -8.54 -4.40 -2.02
CA MET A 74 -9.54 -4.62 -0.98
C MET A 74 -10.02 -6.07 -0.98
N PHE A 75 -10.39 -6.60 -2.16
CA PHE A 75 -10.86 -7.98 -2.30
C PHE A 75 -9.79 -9.00 -1.89
N PHE A 76 -8.54 -8.84 -2.35
CA PHE A 76 -7.45 -9.74 -1.95
C PHE A 76 -7.14 -9.65 -0.45
N SER A 77 -7.22 -8.45 0.14
CA SER A 77 -6.99 -8.26 1.57
C SER A 77 -8.07 -8.97 2.39
N ILE A 78 -9.34 -8.84 2.00
CA ILE A 78 -10.47 -9.53 2.64
C ILE A 78 -10.32 -11.05 2.47
N ALA A 79 -10.00 -11.53 1.27
CA ALA A 79 -9.82 -12.96 1.01
C ALA A 79 -8.72 -13.56 1.89
N LEU A 80 -7.57 -12.89 2.02
CA LEU A 80 -6.50 -13.32 2.92
C LEU A 80 -6.92 -13.32 4.39
N LEU A 81 -7.70 -12.33 4.82
CA LEU A 81 -8.19 -12.25 6.18
C LEU A 81 -9.17 -13.40 6.48
N ILE A 82 -10.02 -13.77 5.52
CA ILE A 82 -10.90 -14.95 5.62
C ILE A 82 -10.08 -16.24 5.69
N VAL A 83 -9.06 -16.40 4.84
CA VAL A 83 -8.16 -17.56 4.90
C VAL A 83 -7.48 -17.64 6.27
N TYR A 84 -6.98 -16.52 6.79
CA TYR A 84 -6.41 -16.48 8.14
C TYR A 84 -7.41 -16.95 9.21
N LEU A 85 -8.67 -16.51 9.12
CA LEU A 85 -9.72 -16.85 10.08
C LEU A 85 -10.10 -18.35 10.06
N ILE A 86 -10.04 -19.00 8.90
CA ILE A 86 -10.38 -20.41 8.73
C ILE A 86 -9.22 -21.33 9.17
N PHE A 87 -7.99 -20.97 8.81
CA PHE A 87 -6.82 -21.83 9.02
C PHE A 87 -6.12 -21.61 10.37
N THR A 88 -6.41 -20.53 11.08
CA THR A 88 -5.76 -20.22 12.35
C THR A 88 -6.65 -20.62 13.52
N PRO A 89 -6.25 -21.62 14.33
CA PRO A 89 -7.06 -22.07 15.47
C PRO A 89 -7.13 -21.03 16.60
N ILE A 90 -6.13 -20.14 16.70
CA ILE A 90 -6.06 -19.06 17.69
C ILE A 90 -6.03 -17.72 16.95
N ILE A 91 -7.17 -17.06 16.91
CA ILE A 91 -7.31 -15.76 16.26
C ILE A 91 -6.68 -14.68 17.15
N SER A 92 -5.65 -14.01 16.64
CA SER A 92 -5.06 -12.85 17.33
C SER A 92 -5.77 -11.58 16.86
N ILE A 93 -6.54 -10.96 17.76
CA ILE A 93 -7.18 -9.67 17.48
C ILE A 93 -6.14 -8.59 17.13
N GLN A 94 -4.96 -8.64 17.76
CA GLN A 94 -3.85 -7.73 17.50
C GLN A 94 -3.37 -7.83 16.04
N PHE A 95 -3.26 -9.05 15.51
CA PHE A 95 -2.91 -9.25 14.10
C PHE A 95 -3.97 -8.68 13.16
N VAL A 96 -5.26 -8.92 13.42
CA VAL A 96 -6.35 -8.41 12.57
C VAL A 96 -6.36 -6.88 12.54
N VAL A 97 -6.24 -6.24 13.72
CA VAL A 97 -6.15 -4.78 13.83
C VAL A 97 -4.92 -4.24 13.10
N TYR A 98 -3.76 -4.87 13.30
CA TYR A 98 -2.53 -4.49 12.61
C TYR A 98 -2.63 -4.64 11.09
N PHE A 99 -3.25 -5.73 10.61
CA PHE A 99 -3.47 -5.98 9.19
C PHE A 99 -4.36 -4.91 8.55
N LEU A 100 -5.47 -4.55 9.21
CA LEU A 100 -6.35 -3.46 8.78
C LEU A 100 -5.66 -2.10 8.85
N PHE A 101 -4.82 -1.87 9.85
CA PHE A 101 -4.03 -0.65 9.95
C PHE A 101 -3.03 -0.54 8.80
N LEU A 102 -2.31 -1.62 8.48
CA LEU A 102 -1.42 -1.66 7.31
C LEU A 102 -2.18 -1.39 6.01
N TYR A 103 -3.36 -1.99 5.84
CA TYR A 103 -4.22 -1.74 4.67
C TYR A 103 -4.47 -0.24 4.49
N LEU A 104 -4.96 0.43 5.53
CA LEU A 104 -5.27 1.86 5.50
C LEU A 104 -4.01 2.69 5.26
N LEU A 105 -2.91 2.36 5.95
CA LEU A 105 -1.67 3.10 5.88
C LEU A 105 -1.06 3.07 4.47
N PHE A 106 -1.01 1.90 3.84
CA PHE A 106 -0.50 1.74 2.48
C PHE A 106 -1.45 2.32 1.43
N ALA A 107 -2.77 2.15 1.58
CA ALA A 107 -3.75 2.74 0.67
C ALA A 107 -3.71 4.28 0.72
N ALA A 108 -3.69 4.88 1.92
CA ALA A 108 -3.62 6.32 2.10
C ALA A 108 -2.31 6.90 1.53
N PHE A 109 -1.18 6.24 1.78
CA PHE A 109 0.10 6.64 1.22
C PHE A 109 0.11 6.63 -0.31
N GLU A 110 -0.47 5.60 -0.92
CA GLU A 110 -0.53 5.51 -2.37
C GLU A 110 -1.43 6.57 -2.99
N ILE A 111 -2.61 6.81 -2.41
CA ILE A 111 -3.51 7.91 -2.82
C ILE A 111 -2.78 9.25 -2.71
N TYR A 112 -2.04 9.48 -1.61
CA TYR A 112 -1.25 10.70 -1.42
C TYR A 112 -0.16 10.87 -2.49
N LEU A 113 0.59 9.80 -2.78
CA LEU A 113 1.61 9.82 -3.83
C LEU A 113 1.00 10.18 -5.19
N LEU A 114 -0.16 9.62 -5.51
CA LEU A 114 -0.82 9.89 -6.78
C LEU A 114 -1.33 11.33 -6.85
N LEU A 115 -1.99 11.81 -5.80
CA LEU A 115 -2.51 13.17 -5.75
C LEU A 115 -1.40 14.22 -5.85
N SER A 116 -0.26 13.97 -5.20
CA SER A 116 0.91 14.87 -5.24
C SER A 116 1.55 14.93 -6.64
N ASN A 117 1.63 13.80 -7.34
CA ASN A 117 2.14 13.75 -8.71
C ASN A 117 1.15 14.40 -9.70
N LEU A 118 -0.15 14.12 -9.56
CA LEU A 118 -1.19 14.70 -10.42
C LEU A 118 -1.26 16.23 -10.30
N ARG A 119 -1.16 16.76 -9.07
CA ARG A 119 -1.15 18.22 -8.82
C ARG A 119 0.02 18.93 -9.50
N THR A 120 1.17 18.27 -9.60
CA THR A 120 2.36 18.84 -10.22
C THR A 120 2.18 18.99 -11.74
N ASP A 121 1.51 18.04 -12.39
CA ASP A 121 1.25 18.09 -13.82
C ASP A 121 0.19 19.14 -14.21
N PHE A 122 -0.87 19.30 -13.40
CA PHE A 122 -1.83 20.41 -13.61
C PHE A 122 -1.15 21.78 -13.57
N LYS A 123 -0.18 21.98 -12.67
CA LYS A 123 0.58 23.24 -12.59
C LYS A 123 1.53 23.44 -13.77
N LYS A 124 1.99 22.37 -14.42
CA LYS A 124 2.90 22.44 -15.57
C LYS A 124 2.14 22.73 -16.88
N GLY A 125 0.91 22.22 -17.01
CA GLY A 125 0.04 22.50 -18.17
C GLY A 125 -0.42 23.96 -18.28
N SER A 126 -0.54 24.68 -17.15
CA SER A 126 -0.98 26.09 -17.13
C SER A 126 0.14 27.11 -17.36
N ILE A 127 1.40 26.67 -17.54
CA ILE A 127 2.56 27.55 -17.82
C ILE A 127 2.88 27.57 -19.33
N HIS A 128 2.25 26.68 -20.11
CA HIS A 128 2.39 26.60 -21.57
C HIS A 128 1.11 27.01 -22.33
N GLN A 129 0.11 27.58 -21.63
CA GLN A 129 -0.97 28.36 -22.24
C GLN A 129 -0.70 29.84 -21.99
#